data_AF-A0A4R4LGE3-F1
#
_entry.id   AF-A0A4R4LGE3-F1
#
_cell.length_a   1.000
_cell.length_b   1.000
_cell.length_c   1.000
_cell.angle_alpha   90.00
_cell.angle_beta   90.00
_cell.angle_gamma   90.00
#
_symmetry.space_group_name_H-M   'P 1'
#
loop_
_entity.id
_entity.type
_entity.pdbx_description
1 polymer ?
#
loop_
_entity_poly.entity_id
_entity_poly.type
_entity_poly.pdbx_seq_one_letter_code
_entity_poly.pdbx_strand_id
1 'polypeptide(L)' 'MAAHGLFGASDLVPLLAERGITLSAVQIWRLVTQAPERLSLPVLAALRHLRGQPAQLIATRAENTAPIKPR' A
#
# COMPACT_ATOMS: atom_id res chain seq x y z
N MET A 1 -8.03 -8.68 4.68
CA MET A 1 -7.31 -9.59 3.75
C MET A 1 -7.91 -10.99 3.80
N ALA A 2 -7.64 -11.83 4.82
CA ALA A 2 -8.28 -13.16 4.92
C ALA A 2 -9.82 -13.08 4.96
N ALA A 3 -10.38 -12.10 5.69
CA ALA A 3 -11.82 -11.83 5.72
C ALA A 3 -12.43 -11.37 4.37
N HIS A 4 -11.59 -11.01 3.38
CA HIS A 4 -12.00 -10.65 2.02
C HIS A 4 -11.59 -11.73 1.00
N GLY A 5 -11.26 -12.94 1.45
CA GLY A 5 -10.84 -14.04 0.56
C GLY A 5 -9.46 -13.86 -0.08
N LEU A 6 -8.64 -12.92 0.43
CA LEU A 6 -7.28 -12.70 -0.06
C LEU A 6 -6.30 -13.52 0.77
N PHE A 7 -5.65 -14.50 0.14
CA PHE A 7 -4.71 -15.43 0.76
C PHE A 7 -3.26 -15.16 0.33
N GLY A 8 -3.06 -14.45 -0.79
CA GLY A 8 -1.75 -14.07 -1.30
C GLY A 8 -1.70 -12.60 -1.74
N ALA A 9 -0.48 -12.07 -1.83
CA ALA A 9 -0.26 -10.72 -2.34
C ALA A 9 -0.72 -10.57 -3.81
N SER A 10 -0.60 -11.64 -4.60
CA SER A 10 -1.10 -11.73 -5.98
C SER A 10 -2.59 -11.43 -6.13
N ASP A 11 -3.40 -11.69 -5.10
CA ASP A 11 -4.85 -11.46 -5.15
C ASP A 11 -5.19 -9.96 -5.16
N LEU A 12 -4.22 -9.10 -4.82
CA LEU A 12 -4.35 -7.65 -4.92
C LEU A 12 -4.22 -7.11 -6.35
N VAL A 13 -3.59 -7.86 -7.25
CA VAL A 13 -3.36 -7.44 -8.64
C VAL A 13 -4.67 -7.05 -9.35
N PRO A 14 -5.69 -7.90 -9.43
CA PRO A 14 -6.94 -7.55 -10.11
C PRO A 14 -7.69 -6.39 -9.41
N LEU A 15 -7.66 -6.32 -8.08
CA LEU A 15 -8.33 -5.27 -7.30
C LEU A 15 -7.72 -3.88 -7.52
N LEU A 16 -6.41 -3.82 -7.69
CA LEU A 16 -5.70 -2.59 -8.01
C LEU A 16 -5.94 -2.21 -9.48
N ALA A 17 -5.93 -3.19 -10.39
CA ALA A 17 -6.17 -2.98 -11.81
C ALA A 17 -7.57 -2.42 -12.10
N GLU A 18 -8.62 -2.88 -11.40
CA GLU A 18 -9.98 -2.32 -11.47
C GLU A 18 -10.05 -0.83 -11.13
N ARG A 19 -9.09 -0.32 -10.36
CA ARG A 19 -8.98 1.08 -9.96
C ARG A 19 -7.98 1.87 -10.81
N GLY A 20 -7.51 1.28 -11.91
CA GLY A 20 -6.50 1.86 -12.79
C GLY A 20 -5.08 1.86 -12.20
N ILE A 21 -4.83 1.05 -11.17
CA ILE A 21 -3.53 0.97 -10.50
C ILE A 21 -2.81 -0.29 -10.95
N THR A 22 -1.76 -0.12 -11.74
CA THR A 22 -0.92 -1.23 -12.20
C THR A 22 0.39 -1.24 -11.41
N LEU A 23 0.57 -2.26 -10.58
CA LEU A 23 1.83 -2.50 -9.86
C LEU A 23 2.44 -3.83 -10.31
N SER A 24 3.77 -3.92 -10.28
CA SER A 24 4.48 -5.17 -10.53
C SER A 24 4.27 -6.16 -9.37
N ALA A 25 4.42 -7.46 -9.65
CA ALA A 25 4.33 -8.50 -8.62
C ALA A 25 5.30 -8.24 -7.45
N VAL A 26 6.50 -7.72 -7.74
CA VAL A 26 7.49 -7.34 -6.71
C VAL A 26 7.03 -6.16 -5.88
N GLN A 27 6.43 -5.12 -6.50
CA GLN A 27 5.88 -3.97 -5.76
C GLN A 27 4.74 -4.40 -4.84
N ILE A 28 3.86 -5.27 -5.32
CA ILE A 28 2.75 -5.83 -4.54
C ILE A 28 3.27 -6.71 -3.40
N TRP A 29 4.27 -7.55 -3.65
CA TRP A 29 4.91 -8.34 -2.60
C TRP A 29 5.49 -7.43 -1.50
N ARG A 30 6.28 -6.41 -1.87
CA ARG A 30 6.88 -5.45 -0.92
C ARG A 30 5.83 -4.68 -0.12
N LEU A 31 4.71 -4.34 -0.75
CA LEU A 31 3.58 -3.66 -0.10
C LEU A 31 2.97 -4.50 1.04
N VAL A 32 3.00 -5.83 0.91
CA VAL A 32 2.39 -6.76 1.87
C VAL A 32 3.42 -7.26 2.90
N THR A 33 4.71 -7.34 2.54
CA THR A 33 5.76 -7.89 3.41
C THR A 33 6.62 -6.84 4.11
N GLN A 34 6.64 -5.59 3.64
CA GLN A 34 7.47 -4.51 4.20
C GLN A 34 6.62 -3.28 4.54
N ALA A 35 7.08 -2.48 5.51
CA ALA A 35 6.52 -1.16 5.76
C ALA A 35 6.97 -0.19 4.65
N PRO A 36 6.05 0.38 3.84
CA PRO A 36 6.41 1.30 2.77
C PRO A 36 6.78 2.68 3.33
N GLU A 37 7.94 3.21 2.96
CA GLU A 37 8.35 4.58 3.32
C GLU A 37 7.59 5.65 2.51
N ARG A 38 7.21 5.31 1.27
CA ARG A 38 6.49 6.18 0.34
C ARG A 38 5.43 5.38 -0.38
N LEU A 39 4.22 5.94 -0.43
CA LEU A 39 3.07 5.29 -1.04
C LEU A 39 2.16 6.34 -1.68
N SER A 40 1.58 6.02 -2.83
CA SER A 40 0.69 6.93 -3.54
C SER A 40 -0.73 6.88 -2.96
N LEU A 41 -1.39 8.03 -2.85
CA LEU A 41 -2.75 8.13 -2.31
C LEU A 41 -3.78 7.18 -2.96
N PRO A 42 -3.74 6.92 -4.30
CA PRO A 42 -4.63 5.94 -4.92
C PRO A 42 -4.43 4.51 -4.39
N VAL A 43 -3.18 4.08 -4.18
CA VAL A 43 -2.86 2.77 -3.62
C VAL A 43 -3.41 2.67 -2.19
N LEU A 44 -3.28 3.75 -1.41
CA LEU A 44 -3.81 3.79 -0.04
C LEU A 44 -5.33 3.65 -0.03
N ALA A 45 -6.02 4.37 -0.92
CA ALA A 45 -7.47 4.31 -1.05
C ALA A 45 -7.96 2.91 -1.46
N ALA A 46 -7.20 2.21 -2.32
CA ALA A 46 -7.51 0.83 -2.70
C ALA A 46 -7.33 -0.15 -1.53
N LEU A 47 -6.26 0.00 -0.74
CA LEU A 47 -6.01 -0.85 0.43
C LEU A 47 -7.05 -0.66 1.54
N ARG A 48 -7.56 0.57 1.73
CA ARG A 48 -8.65 0.86 2.69
C ARG A 48 -9.87 -0.03 2.48
N HIS A 49 -10.23 -0.30 1.23
CA HIS A 49 -11.40 -1.09 0.89
C HIS A 49 -11.29 -2.57 1.36
N LEU A 50 -10.08 -3.05 1.61
CA LEU A 50 -9.77 -4.47 1.87
C LEU A 50 -9.57 -4.82 3.36
N ARG A 51 -9.68 -3.84 4.25
CA ARG A 51 -9.40 -4.02 5.70
C ARG A 51 -10.45 -3.40 6.64
N GLY A 52 -11.41 -2.62 6.14
CA GLY A 52 -12.32 -1.87 7.02
C GLY A 52 -11.68 -0.61 7.60
N GLN A 53 -12.20 -0.10 8.74
CA GLN A 53 -12.07 1.29 9.21
C GLN A 53 -10.70 1.98 8.98
N PRO A 54 -10.70 3.24 8.50
CA PRO A 54 -9.51 3.95 7.99
C PRO A 54 -8.42 4.24 9.03
N ALA A 55 -8.78 4.33 10.31
CA ALA A 55 -7.88 4.77 11.37
C ALA A 55 -6.82 3.72 11.79
N GLN A 56 -6.91 2.48 11.32
CA GLN A 56 -5.98 1.41 11.70
C GLN A 56 -5.04 0.94 10.58
N LEU A 57 -5.05 1.59 9.41
CA LEU A 57 -4.24 1.15 8.27
C LEU A 57 -2.80 1.69 8.27
N ILE A 58 -2.56 2.82 8.94
CA ILE A 58 -1.25 3.47 8.99
C ILE A 58 -0.97 3.96 10.41
N ALA A 59 0.01 3.35 11.08
CA ALA A 59 0.69 4.02 12.18
C ALA A 59 1.62 5.05 11.54
N THR A 60 1.16 6.30 11.39
CA THR A 60 1.99 7.37 10.84
C THR A 60 3.03 7.77 11.87
N ARG A 61 4.29 7.39 11.64
CA ARG A 61 5.44 7.93 12.35
C ARG A 61 6.10 8.96 11.43
N ALA A 62 6.07 10.23 11.83
CA ALA A 62 6.80 11.27 11.13
C ALA A 62 8.29 11.18 11.51
N GLU A 63 9.15 10.96 10.53
CA GLU A 63 10.60 11.01 10.69
C GLU A 63 11.14 12.16 9.84
N ASN A 64 11.82 13.11 10.47
CA ASN A 64 12.36 14.29 9.78
C ASN A 64 13.64 13.90 9.03
N THR A 65 13.53 13.57 7.75
CA THR A 65 14.70 13.44 6.87
C THR A 65 15.28 14.83 6.62
N ALA A 66 16.58 14.99 6.90
CA ALA A 66 17.31 16.22 6.63
C ALA A 66 17.18 16.62 5.15
N PRO A 67 16.99 17.92 4.84
CA PRO A 67 16.85 18.38 3.47
C PRO A 67 18.11 18.08 2.66
N ILE A 68 17.92 17.58 1.44
CA ILE A 68 19.01 17.38 0.48
C ILE A 68 19.53 18.77 0.12
N LYS A 69 20.79 19.05 0.47
CA LYS A 69 21.44 20.33 0.16
C LYS A 69 21.59 20.46 -1.37
N PRO A 70 21.08 21.53 -2.00
CA PRO A 70 21.31 21.74 -3.43
C PRO A 70 22.82 21.95 -3.67
N ARG A 71 23.33 21.36 -4.75
CA ARG A 71 24.72 21.52 -5.22
C ARG A 71 24.93 22.89 -5.85
#